data_AF-A0A521L1C2-F1
#
_entry.id   AF-A0A521L1C2-F1
#
_cell.length_a   1.000
_cell.length_b   1.000
_cell.length_c   1.000
_cell.angle_alpha   90.00
_cell.angle_beta   90.00
_cell.angle_gamma   90.00
#
_symmetry.space_group_name_H-M   'P 1'
#
loop_
_entity.id
_entity.type
_entity.pdbx_description
1 polymer ?
#
loop_
_entity_poly.entity_id
_entity_poly.type
_entity_poly.pdbx_seq_one_letter_code
_entity_poly.pdbx_strand_id
1 'polypeptide(L)'
;GHLLLTRALAGGEFLIFFLVVVTWAGDTGAYYAGIRLGRRKLAPVISPNKTVEGLIGGLLLAILVAIGARFWFLPSFSLADCLAAGLLLTVAGTLGDLAESVLKRSAGVKDSGTLIPAHGGMLDRLDSLLFTAPAFYYYVTFVKGTAA
;
A
#
# COMPACT_ATOMS: atom_id res chain seq x y z
N GLY A 1 -7.92 7.48 13.92
CA GLY A 1 -6.94 7.12 12.87
C GLY A 1 -7.57 7.30 11.50
N HIS A 2 -6.77 7.47 10.45
CA HIS A 2 -7.26 7.82 9.11
C HIS A 2 -8.26 6.82 8.52
N LEU A 3 -8.19 5.53 8.88
CA LEU A 3 -9.22 4.55 8.51
C LEU A 3 -10.62 4.92 9.03
N LEU A 4 -10.73 5.44 10.26
CA LEU A 4 -12.01 5.91 10.82
C LEU A 4 -12.50 7.17 10.10
N LEU A 5 -11.58 8.06 9.72
CA LEU A 5 -11.92 9.25 8.95
C LEU A 5 -12.42 8.88 7.55
N THR A 6 -11.75 7.95 6.87
CA THR A 6 -12.20 7.40 5.59
C THR A 6 -13.55 6.69 5.74
N ARG A 7 -13.80 5.98 6.85
CA ARG A 7 -15.09 5.32 7.11
C ARG A 7 -16.26 6.30 7.18
N ALA A 8 -16.00 7.51 7.69
CA ALA A 8 -16.99 8.56 7.88
C ALA A 8 -17.33 9.33 6.59
N LEU A 9 -16.56 9.16 5.52
CA LEU A 9 -16.88 9.71 4.21
C LEU A 9 -18.05 8.95 3.55
N ALA A 10 -18.71 9.59 2.59
CA ALA A 10 -19.74 8.94 1.77
C ALA A 10 -19.15 7.70 1.05
N GLY A 11 -19.78 6.54 1.24
CA GLY A 11 -19.27 5.26 0.72
C GLY A 11 -17.97 4.81 1.37
N GLY A 12 -17.68 5.24 2.60
CA GLY A 12 -16.44 4.96 3.32
C GLY A 12 -16.09 3.48 3.43
N GLU A 13 -17.08 2.58 3.49
CA GLU A 13 -16.86 1.13 3.45
C GLU A 13 -16.20 0.66 2.15
N PHE A 14 -16.64 1.19 1.00
CA PHE A 14 -16.05 0.86 -0.30
C PHE A 14 -14.66 1.48 -0.46
N LEU A 15 -14.45 2.68 0.07
CA LEU A 15 -13.14 3.34 0.06
C LEU A 15 -12.11 2.59 0.92
N ILE A 16 -12.51 2.07 2.08
CA ILE A 16 -11.64 1.22 2.91
C ILE A 16 -11.34 -0.09 2.20
N PHE A 17 -12.37 -0.72 1.62
CA PHE A 17 -12.16 -1.97 0.88
C PHE A 17 -11.21 -1.77 -0.31
N PHE A 18 -11.37 -0.69 -1.05
CA PHE A 18 -10.46 -0.28 -2.12
C PHE A 18 -9.03 -0.08 -1.63
N LEU A 19 -8.85 0.69 -0.56
CA LEU A 19 -7.55 0.93 0.05
C LEU A 19 -6.82 -0.39 0.37
N VAL A 20 -7.52 -1.32 1.02
CA VAL A 20 -6.92 -2.60 1.43
C VAL A 20 -6.57 -3.44 0.20
N VAL A 21 -7.51 -3.62 -0.73
CA VAL A 21 -7.33 -4.49 -1.89
C VAL A 21 -6.25 -3.96 -2.83
N VAL A 22 -6.19 -2.65 -3.06
CA VAL A 22 -5.17 -2.04 -3.93
C VAL A 22 -3.79 -2.08 -3.29
N THR A 23 -3.68 -1.79 -1.98
CA THR A 23 -2.40 -1.88 -1.27
C THR A 23 -1.88 -3.32 -1.27
N TRP A 24 -2.72 -4.31 -0.94
CA TRP A 24 -2.31 -5.72 -0.95
C TRP A 24 -1.97 -6.23 -2.35
N ALA A 25 -2.69 -5.76 -3.38
CA ALA A 25 -2.34 -6.02 -4.77
C ALA A 25 -0.96 -5.44 -5.11
N GLY A 26 -0.66 -4.22 -4.67
CA GLY A 26 0.66 -3.60 -4.81
C GLY A 26 1.77 -4.43 -4.16
N ASP A 27 1.59 -4.82 -2.91
CA ASP A 27 2.56 -5.63 -2.16
C ASP A 27 2.80 -6.99 -2.83
N THR A 28 1.72 -7.63 -3.29
CA THR A 28 1.76 -8.90 -4.02
C THR A 28 2.50 -8.77 -5.34
N GLY A 29 2.19 -7.72 -6.12
CA GLY A 29 2.85 -7.44 -7.39
C GLY A 29 4.33 -7.16 -7.20
N ALA A 30 4.67 -6.41 -6.16
CA ALA A 30 6.05 -6.08 -5.83
C ALA A 30 6.85 -7.31 -5.38
N TYR A 31 6.24 -8.19 -4.61
CA TYR A 31 6.84 -9.46 -4.19
C TYR A 31 7.12 -10.36 -5.39
N TYR A 32 6.13 -10.65 -6.23
CA TYR A 32 6.30 -11.59 -7.35
C TYR A 32 7.21 -11.03 -8.46
N ALA A 33 7.08 -9.76 -8.81
CA ALA A 33 7.98 -9.12 -9.77
C ALA A 33 9.40 -9.00 -9.19
N GLY A 34 9.52 -8.73 -7.89
CA GLY A 34 10.81 -8.65 -7.21
C GLY A 34 11.56 -9.97 -7.20
N ILE A 35 10.88 -11.09 -6.99
CA ILE A 35 11.49 -12.43 -7.01
C ILE A 35 11.88 -12.85 -8.44
N ARG A 36 11.01 -12.61 -9.43
CA ARG A 36 11.22 -13.13 -10.79
C ARG A 36 12.13 -12.25 -11.64
N LEU A 37 12.04 -10.93 -11.47
CA LEU A 37 12.67 -9.93 -12.35
C LEU A 37 13.63 -9.01 -11.61
N GLY A 38 13.72 -9.11 -10.28
CA GLY A 38 14.52 -8.21 -9.45
C GLY A 38 16.00 -8.25 -9.77
N ARG A 39 16.54 -7.16 -10.28
CA ARG A 39 17.97 -6.99 -10.57
C ARG A 39 18.54 -5.81 -9.82
N ARG A 40 17.84 -4.66 -9.83
CA ARG A 40 18.30 -3.44 -9.15
C ARG A 40 17.68 -3.34 -7.77
N LYS A 41 18.53 -3.32 -6.73
CA LYS A 41 18.09 -3.11 -5.35
C LYS A 41 17.57 -1.68 -5.18
N LEU A 42 16.44 -1.53 -4.50
CA LEU A 42 15.83 -0.23 -4.23
C LEU A 42 16.49 0.46 -3.03
N ALA A 43 16.67 -0.27 -1.93
CA ALA A 43 17.22 0.25 -0.68
C ALA A 43 18.12 -0.81 -0.01
N PRO A 44 19.31 -1.10 -0.56
CA PRO A 44 20.13 -2.25 -0.14
C PRO A 44 20.57 -2.21 1.33
N VAL A 45 20.74 -1.01 1.90
CA VAL A 45 21.15 -0.82 3.30
C VAL A 45 20.00 -1.09 4.27
N ILE A 46 18.77 -0.76 3.89
CA ILE A 46 17.58 -0.84 4.75
C ILE A 46 16.87 -2.18 4.57
N SER A 47 16.57 -2.53 3.32
CA SER A 47 15.84 -3.73 2.94
C SER A 47 16.47 -4.37 1.69
N PRO A 48 17.36 -5.38 1.85
CA PRO A 48 18.10 -5.97 0.74
C PRO A 48 17.22 -6.75 -0.26
N ASN A 49 15.96 -7.01 0.10
CA ASN A 49 15.03 -7.76 -0.74
C ASN A 49 14.17 -6.88 -1.65
N LYS A 50 14.08 -5.57 -1.40
CA LYS A 50 13.27 -4.66 -2.23
C LYS A 50 14.04 -4.30 -3.51
N THR A 51 13.37 -4.37 -4.65
CA THR A 51 13.93 -4.11 -5.98
C THR A 51 13.11 -3.07 -6.74
N VAL A 52 13.74 -2.36 -7.67
CA VAL A 52 13.07 -1.39 -8.55
C VAL A 52 12.06 -2.10 -9.45
N GLU A 53 12.41 -3.27 -9.97
CA GLU A 53 11.50 -4.08 -10.79
C GLU A 53 10.30 -4.58 -9.99
N GLY A 54 10.51 -4.88 -8.70
CA GLY A 54 9.43 -5.14 -7.75
C GLY A 54 8.50 -3.93 -7.64
N LEU A 55 9.03 -2.74 -7.34
CA LEU A 55 8.22 -1.52 -7.24
C LEU A 55 7.36 -1.28 -8.50
N ILE A 56 7.94 -1.45 -9.68
CA ILE A 56 7.22 -1.31 -10.96
C ILE A 56 6.11 -2.38 -11.09
N GLY A 57 6.40 -3.64 -10.74
CA GLY A 57 5.40 -4.72 -10.77
C GLY A 57 4.25 -4.49 -9.78
N GLY A 58 4.56 -3.97 -8.59
CA GLY A 58 3.56 -3.55 -7.61
C GLY A 58 2.68 -2.43 -8.13
N LEU A 59 3.30 -1.39 -8.72
CA LEU A 59 2.57 -0.25 -9.31
C LEU A 59 1.60 -0.71 -10.40
N LEU A 60 2.07 -1.55 -11.32
CA LEU A 60 1.25 -2.05 -12.42
C LEU A 60 0.06 -2.86 -11.88
N LEU A 61 0.29 -3.76 -10.92
CA LEU A 61 -0.79 -4.57 -10.35
C LEU A 61 -1.78 -3.72 -9.53
N ALA A 62 -1.29 -2.76 -8.75
CA ALA A 62 -2.13 -1.83 -8.01
C ALA A 62 -3.05 -1.01 -8.93
N ILE A 63 -2.51 -0.50 -10.05
CA ILE A 63 -3.30 0.24 -11.05
C ILE A 63 -4.36 -0.66 -11.69
N LEU A 64 -3.98 -1.88 -12.11
CA LEU A 64 -4.93 -2.83 -12.71
C LEU A 64 -6.08 -3.17 -11.76
N VAL A 65 -5.76 -3.41 -10.49
CA VAL A 65 -6.76 -3.69 -9.46
C VAL A 65 -7.62 -2.46 -9.15
N ALA A 66 -7.04 -1.25 -9.13
CA ALA A 66 -7.81 -0.01 -8.97
C ALA A 66 -8.80 0.20 -10.12
N ILE A 67 -8.38 -0.06 -11.37
CA ILE A 67 -9.25 -0.02 -12.55
C ILE A 67 -10.34 -1.11 -12.44
N GLY A 68 -10.01 -2.32 -12.00
CA GLY A 68 -11.00 -3.37 -11.76
C GLY A 68 -12.03 -2.98 -10.71
N ALA A 69 -11.59 -2.36 -9.61
CA ALA A 69 -12.46 -1.86 -8.56
C ALA A 69 -13.43 -0.78 -9.05
N ARG A 70 -13.00 0.09 -9.98
CA ARG A 70 -13.87 1.05 -10.65
C ARG A 70 -15.07 0.38 -11.33
N PHE A 71 -14.83 -0.72 -12.05
CA PHE A 71 -15.90 -1.44 -12.76
C PHE A 71 -16.77 -2.30 -11.86
N TRP A 72 -16.30 -2.61 -10.65
CA TRP A 72 -17.00 -3.52 -9.74
C TRP A 72 -17.81 -2.80 -8.67
N PHE A 73 -17.18 -1.92 -7.89
CA PHE A 73 -17.81 -1.35 -6.69
C PHE A 73 -17.52 0.13 -6.45
N LEU A 74 -16.64 0.76 -7.24
CA LEU A 74 -16.31 2.19 -7.15
C LEU A 74 -16.41 2.92 -8.51
N PRO A 75 -17.60 2.95 -9.14
CA PRO A 75 -17.76 3.58 -10.46
C PRO A 75 -17.51 5.10 -10.47
N SER A 76 -17.47 5.73 -9.30
CA SER A 76 -17.16 7.16 -9.13
C SER A 76 -15.69 7.51 -9.39
N PHE A 77 -14.75 6.56 -9.34
CA PHE A 77 -13.32 6.80 -9.54
C PHE A 77 -12.94 6.90 -11.01
N SER A 78 -12.57 8.06 -11.53
CA SER A 78 -12.11 8.21 -12.91
C SER A 78 -10.83 7.38 -13.19
N LEU A 79 -10.46 7.21 -14.46
CA LEU A 79 -9.19 6.55 -14.80
C LEU A 79 -7.98 7.29 -14.22
N ALA A 80 -8.03 8.64 -14.21
CA ALA A 80 -7.01 9.45 -13.57
C ALA A 80 -6.94 9.15 -12.06
N ASP A 81 -8.08 8.92 -11.40
CA ASP A 81 -8.10 8.59 -9.98
C ASP A 81 -7.52 7.20 -9.70
N CYS A 82 -7.77 6.23 -10.59
CA CYS A 82 -7.20 4.89 -10.47
C CYS A 82 -5.66 4.92 -10.61
N LEU A 83 -5.16 5.71 -11.57
CA LEU A 83 -3.71 5.90 -11.76
C LEU A 83 -3.07 6.62 -10.57
N ALA A 84 -3.69 7.71 -10.11
CA ALA A 84 -3.20 8.48 -8.97
C ALA A 84 -3.21 7.64 -7.68
N ALA A 85 -4.30 6.92 -7.41
CA ALA A 85 -4.40 6.06 -6.24
C ALA A 85 -3.41 4.89 -6.31
N GLY A 86 -3.29 4.20 -7.46
CA GLY A 86 -2.33 3.12 -7.63
C GLY A 86 -0.88 3.57 -7.37
N LEU A 87 -0.50 4.74 -7.92
CA LEU A 87 0.82 5.33 -7.66
C LEU A 87 1.01 5.70 -6.20
N LEU A 88 0.07 6.44 -5.64
CA LEU A 88 0.13 6.94 -4.27
C LEU A 88 0.23 5.78 -3.26
N LEU A 89 -0.63 4.77 -3.40
CA LEU A 89 -0.69 3.63 -2.50
C LEU A 89 0.56 2.77 -2.59
N THR A 90 1.08 2.55 -3.81
CA THR A 90 2.31 1.78 -4.00
C THR A 90 3.51 2.48 -3.37
N VAL A 91 3.65 3.79 -3.56
CA VAL A 91 4.75 4.58 -2.98
C VAL A 91 4.62 4.65 -1.46
N ALA A 92 3.44 4.98 -0.94
CA ALA A 92 3.20 5.08 0.49
C ALA A 92 3.41 3.73 1.19
N GLY A 93 2.91 2.63 0.62
CA GLY A 93 3.12 1.27 1.14
C GLY A 93 4.60 0.91 1.18
N THR A 94 5.33 1.15 0.08
CA THR A 94 6.78 0.90 0.02
C THR A 94 7.54 1.72 1.07
N LEU A 95 7.16 2.98 1.30
CA LEU A 95 7.76 3.81 2.34
C LEU A 95 7.45 3.28 3.76
N GLY A 96 6.23 2.78 3.98
CA GLY A 96 5.83 2.13 5.23
C GLY A 96 6.71 0.93 5.56
N ASP A 97 6.86 -0.01 4.61
CA ASP A 97 7.72 -1.18 4.76
C ASP A 97 9.19 -0.80 5.02
N LEU A 98 9.69 0.27 4.39
CA LEU A 98 11.05 0.74 4.60
C LEU A 98 11.21 1.39 5.97
N ALA A 99 10.25 2.21 6.40
CA ALA A 99 10.27 2.81 7.73
C ALA A 99 10.24 1.72 8.82
N GLU A 100 9.40 0.70 8.64
CA GLU A 100 9.32 -0.45 9.53
C GLU A 100 10.63 -1.26 9.53
N SER A 101 11.23 -1.47 8.35
CA SER A 101 12.56 -2.07 8.24
C SER A 101 13.63 -1.26 9.01
N VAL A 102 13.62 0.07 8.93
CA VAL A 102 14.55 0.93 9.70
C VAL A 102 14.32 0.77 11.19
N LEU A 103 13.07 0.84 11.66
CA LEU A 103 12.73 0.70 13.08
C LEU A 103 13.24 -0.63 13.65
N LYS A 104 13.05 -1.73 12.92
CA LYS A 104 13.57 -3.06 13.31
C LYS A 104 15.09 -3.05 13.45
N ARG A 105 15.81 -2.47 12.49
CA ARG A 105 17.28 -2.35 12.55
C ARG A 105 17.76 -1.48 13.71
N SER A 106 17.11 -0.35 13.96
CA SER A 106 17.43 0.53 15.08
C SER A 106 17.19 -0.14 16.44
N ALA A 107 16.20 -1.03 16.53
CA ALA A 107 15.91 -1.80 17.74
C ALA A 107 16.76 -3.09 17.87
N GLY A 108 17.66 -3.37 16.93
CA GLY A 108 18.50 -4.58 16.95
C GLY A 108 17.75 -5.88 16.73
N VAL A 109 16.46 -5.82 16.35
CA VAL A 109 15.59 -6.99 16.13
C VAL A 109 15.29 -7.15 14.65
N LYS A 110 15.06 -8.39 14.21
CA LYS A 110 14.71 -8.67 12.81
C LYS A 110 13.19 -8.70 12.58
N ASP A 111 12.44 -9.13 13.58
CA ASP A 111 10.99 -9.29 13.54
C ASP A 111 10.36 -8.42 14.64
N SER A 112 9.22 -7.78 14.35
CA SER A 112 8.56 -6.85 15.28
C SER A 112 7.88 -7.54 16.48
N GLY A 113 7.82 -8.88 16.47
CA GLY A 113 7.35 -9.72 17.57
C GLY A 113 7.02 -11.16 17.13
N THR A 114 6.55 -11.98 18.06
CA THR A 114 6.12 -13.39 17.85
C THR A 114 4.61 -13.59 18.02
N LEU A 115 3.85 -12.49 18.04
CA LEU A 115 2.43 -12.46 18.43
C LEU A 115 1.54 -13.34 17.54
N ILE A 116 1.90 -13.55 16.27
CA ILE A 116 1.24 -14.51 15.39
C ILE A 116 2.25 -15.59 14.98
N PRO A 117 2.09 -16.84 15.46
CA PRO A 117 2.96 -17.94 15.07
C PRO A 117 2.98 -18.08 13.54
N ALA A 118 4.18 -18.06 12.95
CA ALA A 118 4.47 -18.11 11.51
C ALA A 118 4.31 -16.83 10.66
N HIS A 119 3.82 -15.69 11.18
CA HIS A 119 3.50 -14.50 10.35
C HIS A 119 4.26 -13.21 10.71
N GLY A 120 5.12 -13.23 11.74
CA GLY A 120 5.80 -12.04 12.27
C GLY A 120 4.97 -11.34 13.36
N GLY A 121 5.26 -10.07 13.61
CA GLY A 121 4.46 -9.24 14.50
C GLY A 121 3.26 -8.61 13.78
N MET A 122 2.28 -8.14 14.55
CA MET A 122 1.11 -7.43 14.01
C MET A 122 1.49 -6.14 13.25
N LEU A 123 2.67 -5.58 13.57
CA LEU A 123 3.21 -4.40 12.89
C LEU A 123 3.64 -4.70 11.46
N ASP A 124 4.20 -5.90 11.19
CA ASP A 124 4.59 -6.35 9.84
C ASP A 124 3.37 -6.54 8.90
N ARG A 125 2.14 -6.42 9.41
CA ARG A 125 0.89 -6.53 8.62
C ARG A 125 0.16 -5.21 8.46
N LEU A 126 0.47 -4.23 9.31
CA LEU A 126 -0.19 -2.93 9.35
C LEU A 126 0.73 -1.81 8.87
N ASP A 127 2.03 -2.05 8.73
CA ASP A 127 3.03 -1.09 8.29
C ASP A 127 2.68 -0.38 6.97
N SER A 128 2.33 -1.13 5.92
CA SER A 128 1.92 -0.54 4.65
C SER A 128 0.60 0.22 4.79
N LEU A 129 -0.32 -0.25 5.64
CA LEU A 129 -1.60 0.42 5.94
C LEU A 129 -1.44 1.70 6.76
N LEU A 130 -0.43 1.78 7.63
CA LEU A 130 -0.15 2.97 8.45
C LEU A 130 0.20 4.17 7.58
N PHE A 131 0.86 3.96 6.45
CA PHE A 131 1.23 5.02 5.50
C PHE A 131 0.20 5.21 4.38
N THR A 132 -0.39 4.12 3.89
CA THR A 132 -1.38 4.21 2.81
C THR A 132 -2.72 4.80 3.26
N ALA A 133 -3.17 4.51 4.49
CA ALA A 133 -4.43 5.06 5.02
C ALA A 133 -4.48 6.60 5.09
N PRO A 134 -3.49 7.31 5.69
CA PRO A 134 -3.46 8.76 5.66
C PRO A 134 -3.31 9.33 4.25
N ALA A 135 -2.42 8.76 3.43
CA ALA A 135 -2.20 9.21 2.06
C ALA A 135 -3.50 9.16 1.25
N PHE A 136 -4.22 8.04 1.32
CA PHE A 136 -5.47 7.83 0.60
C PHE A 136 -6.59 8.73 1.10
N TYR A 137 -6.74 8.89 2.42
CA TYR A 137 -7.74 9.79 3.00
C TYR A 137 -7.59 11.22 2.46
N TYR A 138 -6.37 11.76 2.49
CA TYR A 138 -6.11 13.11 2.00
C TYR A 138 -6.31 13.24 0.49
N TYR A 139 -5.94 12.21 -0.27
CA TYR A 139 -6.21 12.17 -1.70
C TYR A 139 -7.71 12.23 -2.00
N VAL A 140 -8.53 11.41 -1.34
CA VAL A 140 -9.99 11.40 -1.54
C VAL A 140 -10.61 12.74 -1.11
N THR A 141 -10.14 13.30 0.01
CA THR A 141 -10.71 14.53 0.58
C THR A 141 -10.38 15.76 -0.26
N PHE A 142 -9.12 15.94 -0.65
CA PHE A 142 -8.64 17.18 -1.26
C PHE A 142 -8.48 17.14 -2.78
N VAL A 143 -8.19 15.97 -3.36
CA VAL A 143 -7.90 15.85 -4.80
C VAL A 143 -9.11 15.35 -5.56
N LYS A 144 -9.70 14.24 -5.12
CA LYS A 144 -10.89 13.71 -5.77
C LYS A 144 -12.10 14.63 -5.58
N GLY A 145 -12.17 15.28 -4.42
CA GLY A 145 -13.35 16.01 -3.98
C GLY A 145 -14.44 15.01 -3.64
N THR A 146 -14.73 14.85 -2.35
CA THR A 146 -15.99 14.23 -1.97
C THR A 146 -17.06 15.27 -2.26
N ALA A 147 -17.92 15.01 -3.25
CA ALA A 147 -19.15 15.79 -3.38
C ALA A 147 -19.88 15.65 -2.05
N ALA A 148 -19.92 16.75 -1.30
CA ALA A 148 -20.76 16.89 -0.12
C ALA A 148 -22.24 16.80 -0.53
#